data_AF-A0A7Y8G4A8-F1
#
_entry.id   AF-A0A7Y8G4A8-F1
#
_cell.length_a   1.000
_cell.length_b   1.000
_cell.length_c   1.000
_cell.angle_alpha   90.00
_cell.angle_beta   90.00
_cell.angle_gamma   90.00
#
_symmetry.space_group_name_H-M   'P 1'
#
loop_
_entity.id
_entity.type
_entity.pdbx_description
1 polymer ?
#
loop_
_entity_poly.entity_id
_entity_poly.type
_entity_poly.pdbx_seq_one_letter_code
_entity_poly.pdbx_strand_id
1 'polypeptide(L)'
;RYDPFGRRISKTVDGTTTEFFWQGDRLIAEHHADRHRSYLYEPDSFRPLALLEGFGPKETKAYHYQLDHLGTPQELTAADGEIVWSAHYRAYGEINRLDIGKIDNPLRFQGQYFDRESGLHYNRHRYYNPDIGRYLTPDPVKLAGGINAYQYVPNPTGWVDPLGLNTCPGADSCKPPLKAPKPFDAVSVNSGEPITPAPAQTARQAKIEGLTEANAKRRILEYETKYDMHMVGKHGPEVESAKLSRRSIDGKDPITGMIPKNGKGVPSSQFNSWKLQLQAWTKATSRAERGLSRFTGVDDKKNDIVRIELPGAGRGYRPNKNDPNNPIFNPSMNGAEMKFREDGTPFTLFPIKE
;
A
#
# COMPACT_ATOMS: atom_id res chain seq x y z
N ARG A 1 -0.06 8.06 -31.43
CA ARG A 1 -1.37 7.58 -31.92
C ARG A 1 -1.64 6.19 -31.35
N TYR A 2 -2.91 5.86 -31.12
CA TYR A 2 -3.32 4.61 -30.47
C TYR A 2 -4.37 3.90 -31.32
N ASP A 3 -4.42 2.57 -31.23
CA ASP A 3 -5.52 1.78 -31.79
C ASP A 3 -6.75 1.75 -30.84
N PRO A 4 -7.90 1.18 -31.25
CA PRO A 4 -9.09 1.07 -30.41
C PRO A 4 -8.92 0.26 -29.11
N PHE A 5 -7.87 -0.56 -29.00
CA PHE A 5 -7.54 -1.32 -27.80
C PHE A 5 -6.59 -0.55 -26.86
N GLY A 6 -6.23 0.68 -27.22
CA GLY A 6 -5.35 1.55 -26.44
C GLY A 6 -3.86 1.26 -26.62
N ARG A 7 -3.46 0.47 -27.62
CA ARG A 7 -2.04 0.20 -27.90
C ARG A 7 -1.46 1.30 -28.76
N ARG A 8 -0.28 1.80 -28.40
CA ARG A 8 0.43 2.82 -29.19
C ARG A 8 0.87 2.21 -30.52
N ILE A 9 0.32 2.71 -31.63
CA ILE A 9 0.66 2.26 -32.99
C ILE A 9 1.66 3.17 -33.69
N SER A 10 1.80 4.42 -33.25
CA SER A 10 2.87 5.30 -33.73
C SER A 10 3.17 6.46 -32.79
N LYS A 11 4.37 7.01 -32.89
CA LYS A 11 4.77 8.30 -32.31
C LYS A 11 5.55 9.12 -33.33
N THR A 12 5.53 10.44 -33.21
CA THR A 12 6.31 11.34 -34.06
C THR A 12 7.09 12.29 -33.17
N VAL A 13 8.41 12.30 -33.33
CA VAL A 13 9.35 13.15 -32.59
C VAL A 13 10.25 13.83 -33.61
N ASP A 14 10.33 15.15 -33.58
CA ASP A 14 11.16 15.97 -34.48
C ASP A 14 11.01 15.61 -35.97
N GLY A 15 9.78 15.30 -36.39
CA GLY A 15 9.46 14.91 -37.77
C GLY A 15 9.66 13.43 -38.10
N THR A 16 10.37 12.67 -37.26
CA THR A 16 10.56 11.23 -37.42
C THR A 16 9.38 10.48 -36.82
N THR A 17 8.67 9.71 -37.66
CA THR A 17 7.57 8.85 -37.21
C THR A 17 8.06 7.43 -36.99
N THR A 18 7.83 6.89 -35.79
CA THR A 18 8.06 5.50 -35.43
C THR A 18 6.72 4.78 -35.31
N GLU A 19 6.58 3.67 -36.01
CA GLU A 19 5.44 2.77 -35.97
C GLU A 19 5.73 1.59 -35.03
N PHE A 20 4.70 1.05 -34.40
CA PHE A 20 4.80 -0.02 -33.40
C PHE A 20 3.84 -1.16 -33.73
N PHE A 21 4.34 -2.39 -33.64
CA PHE A 21 3.60 -3.62 -33.96
C PHE A 21 3.43 -4.48 -32.71
N TRP A 22 2.26 -5.11 -32.59
CA TRP A 22 1.84 -5.77 -31.35
C TRP A 22 1.37 -7.20 -31.60
N GLN A 23 1.72 -8.11 -30.68
CA GLN A 23 1.12 -9.45 -30.56
C GLN A 23 0.38 -9.53 -29.22
N GLY A 24 -0.95 -9.45 -29.26
CA GLY A 24 -1.76 -9.24 -28.05
C GLY A 24 -1.36 -7.92 -27.37
N ASP A 25 -0.88 -8.02 -26.13
CA ASP A 25 -0.39 -6.91 -25.31
C ASP A 25 1.14 -6.70 -25.37
N ARG A 26 1.87 -7.50 -26.16
CA ARG A 26 3.34 -7.40 -26.28
C ARG A 26 3.75 -6.60 -27.50
N LEU A 27 4.66 -5.63 -27.30
CA LEU A 27 5.28 -4.87 -28.38
C LEU A 27 6.31 -5.76 -29.08
N ILE A 28 6.05 -6.18 -30.31
CA ILE A 28 6.94 -7.12 -31.02
C ILE A 28 7.86 -6.45 -32.03
N ALA A 29 7.57 -5.22 -32.47
CA ALA A 29 8.48 -4.49 -33.34
C ALA A 29 8.26 -2.98 -33.30
N GLU A 30 9.31 -2.24 -33.66
CA GLU A 30 9.24 -0.83 -34.03
C GLU A 30 9.88 -0.61 -35.41
N HIS A 31 9.36 0.36 -36.14
CA HIS A 31 9.83 0.68 -37.49
C HIS A 31 9.82 2.19 -37.73
N HIS A 32 10.90 2.69 -38.31
CA HIS A 32 10.96 3.99 -38.98
C HIS A 32 11.94 3.91 -40.15
N ALA A 33 12.09 5.00 -40.91
CA ALA A 33 12.84 5.04 -42.17
C ALA A 33 14.24 4.40 -42.10
N ASP A 34 14.98 4.62 -41.00
CA ASP A 34 16.37 4.20 -40.87
C ASP A 34 16.58 3.01 -39.92
N ARG A 35 15.51 2.52 -39.27
CA ARG A 35 15.64 1.43 -38.28
C ARG A 35 14.40 0.57 -38.19
N HIS A 36 14.63 -0.73 -38.20
CA HIS A 36 13.64 -1.73 -37.84
C HIS A 36 14.17 -2.59 -36.70
N ARG A 37 13.36 -2.78 -35.67
CA ARG A 37 13.67 -3.64 -34.53
C ARG A 37 12.53 -4.58 -34.25
N SER A 38 12.84 -5.84 -34.01
CA SER A 38 11.89 -6.83 -33.50
C SER A 38 12.33 -7.34 -32.13
N TYR A 39 11.38 -7.51 -31.22
CA TYR A 39 11.60 -7.99 -29.87
C TYR A 39 11.02 -9.41 -29.74
N LEU A 40 11.89 -10.38 -29.43
CA LEU A 40 11.50 -11.74 -29.11
C LEU A 40 11.40 -11.87 -27.59
N TYR A 41 10.35 -12.55 -27.11
CA TYR A 41 10.08 -12.75 -25.69
C TYR A 41 10.10 -14.24 -25.34
N GLU A 42 10.35 -14.54 -24.07
CA GLU A 42 10.07 -15.88 -23.53
C GLU A 42 8.59 -16.25 -23.76
N PRO A 43 8.27 -17.54 -23.97
CA PRO A 43 6.89 -18.00 -24.13
C PRO A 43 5.99 -17.49 -23.01
N ASP A 44 4.80 -16.97 -23.38
CA ASP A 44 3.77 -16.49 -22.45
C ASP A 44 4.24 -15.47 -21.39
N SER A 45 5.31 -14.72 -21.71
CA SER A 45 5.96 -13.78 -20.80
C SER A 45 6.22 -12.42 -21.47
N PHE A 46 6.54 -11.41 -20.66
CA PHE A 46 7.04 -10.10 -21.09
C PHE A 46 8.56 -9.96 -20.92
N ARG A 47 9.24 -11.04 -20.52
CA ARG A 47 10.71 -11.12 -20.41
C ARG A 47 11.33 -11.19 -21.81
N PRO A 48 12.12 -10.18 -22.23
CA PRO A 48 12.69 -10.17 -23.58
C PRO A 48 13.87 -11.15 -23.67
N LEU A 49 13.90 -11.92 -24.74
CA LEU A 49 14.92 -12.94 -25.02
C LEU A 49 15.98 -12.42 -25.99
N ALA A 50 15.54 -11.83 -27.11
CA ALA A 50 16.44 -11.28 -28.12
C ALA A 50 15.88 -10.02 -28.77
N LEU A 51 16.78 -9.11 -29.14
CA LEU A 51 16.54 -7.96 -30.00
C LEU A 51 17.10 -8.28 -31.38
N LEU A 52 16.26 -8.17 -32.41
CA LEU A 52 16.66 -8.26 -33.81
C LEU A 52 16.65 -6.84 -34.39
N GLU A 53 17.77 -6.35 -34.91
CA GLU A 53 17.87 -5.00 -35.49
C GLU A 53 18.41 -5.08 -36.93
N GLY A 54 17.72 -4.45 -37.87
CA GLY A 54 18.11 -4.38 -39.29
C GLY A 54 16.95 -4.67 -40.24
N PHE A 55 17.17 -4.45 -41.54
CA PHE A 55 16.16 -4.63 -42.58
C PHE A 55 16.34 -5.96 -43.32
N GLY A 56 15.31 -6.81 -43.25
CA GLY A 56 15.30 -8.08 -43.96
C GLY A 56 16.31 -9.11 -43.41
N PRO A 57 16.31 -10.33 -43.96
CA PRO A 57 16.99 -11.48 -43.35
C PRO A 57 18.52 -11.42 -43.37
N LYS A 58 19.13 -10.59 -44.21
CA LYS A 58 20.60 -10.52 -44.37
C LYS A 58 21.26 -9.45 -43.51
N GLU A 59 20.57 -8.33 -43.29
CA GLU A 59 21.13 -7.19 -42.53
C GLU A 59 20.70 -7.23 -41.05
N THR A 60 19.76 -8.10 -40.71
CA THR A 60 19.30 -8.29 -39.33
C THR A 60 20.42 -8.88 -38.46
N LYS A 61 20.77 -8.16 -37.40
CA LYS A 61 21.67 -8.60 -36.34
C LYS A 61 20.86 -9.00 -35.11
N ALA A 62 21.30 -10.06 -34.43
CA ALA A 62 20.69 -10.53 -33.21
C ALA A 62 21.53 -10.12 -31.99
N TYR A 63 20.84 -9.63 -30.96
CA TYR A 63 21.40 -9.29 -29.66
C TYR A 63 20.60 -10.02 -28.58
N HIS A 64 21.28 -10.58 -27.58
CA HIS A 64 20.67 -11.43 -26.56
C HIS A 64 20.58 -10.69 -25.23
N TYR A 65 19.41 -10.71 -24.61
CA TYR A 65 19.18 -10.03 -23.35
C TYR A 65 19.73 -10.83 -22.17
N GLN A 66 20.45 -10.15 -21.28
CA GLN A 66 20.75 -10.64 -19.93
C GLN A 66 19.85 -9.91 -18.95
N LEU A 67 19.02 -10.67 -18.24
CA LEU A 67 17.95 -10.14 -17.40
C LEU A 67 18.26 -10.31 -15.91
N ASP A 68 17.71 -9.42 -15.08
CA ASP A 68 17.61 -9.68 -13.64
C ASP A 68 16.49 -10.68 -13.30
N HIS A 69 16.26 -10.91 -12.01
CA HIS A 69 15.20 -11.79 -11.51
C HIS A 69 13.79 -11.29 -11.83
N LEU A 70 13.60 -9.98 -12.07
CA LEU A 70 12.32 -9.39 -12.50
C LEU A 70 12.11 -9.48 -14.00
N GLY A 71 13.15 -9.79 -14.78
CA GLY A 71 13.09 -9.77 -16.24
C GLY A 71 13.48 -8.43 -16.85
N THR A 72 14.11 -7.56 -16.07
CA THR A 72 14.61 -6.26 -16.52
C THR A 72 15.92 -6.46 -17.28
N PRO A 73 16.06 -5.93 -18.51
CA PRO A 73 17.34 -5.91 -19.23
C PRO A 73 18.45 -5.26 -18.43
N GLN A 74 19.48 -6.01 -18.05
CA GLN A 74 20.73 -5.50 -17.48
C GLN A 74 21.78 -5.31 -18.57
N GLU A 75 21.87 -6.25 -19.52
CA GLU A 75 22.84 -6.22 -20.62
C GLU A 75 22.26 -6.75 -21.93
N LEU A 76 22.89 -6.36 -23.05
CA LEU A 76 22.72 -7.00 -24.36
C LEU A 76 24.07 -7.45 -24.89
N THR A 77 24.12 -8.69 -25.36
CA THR A 77 25.32 -9.26 -25.98
C THR A 77 25.11 -9.52 -27.48
N ALA A 78 26.10 -9.18 -28.29
CA ALA A 78 26.15 -9.56 -29.70
C ALA A 78 26.45 -11.07 -29.86
N ALA A 79 26.34 -11.56 -31.09
CA ALA A 79 26.52 -12.99 -31.40
C ALA A 79 27.93 -13.53 -31.09
N ASP A 80 28.94 -12.66 -31.04
CA ASP A 80 30.32 -12.98 -30.65
C ASP A 80 30.57 -12.88 -29.14
N GLY A 81 29.54 -12.55 -28.35
CA GLY A 81 29.62 -12.37 -26.90
C GLY A 81 30.00 -10.96 -26.44
N GLU A 82 30.22 -10.02 -27.36
CA GLU A 82 30.51 -8.63 -26.99
C GLU A 82 29.31 -7.98 -26.28
N ILE A 83 29.54 -7.37 -25.12
CA ILE A 83 28.52 -6.53 -24.46
C ILE A 83 28.39 -5.23 -25.26
N VAL A 84 27.21 -5.01 -25.83
CA VAL A 84 26.90 -3.83 -26.66
C VAL A 84 26.00 -2.83 -25.97
N TRP A 85 25.36 -3.22 -24.88
CA TRP A 85 24.58 -2.35 -24.01
C TRP A 85 24.60 -2.90 -22.58
N SER A 86 24.76 -2.04 -21.57
CA SER A 86 24.74 -2.43 -20.15
C SER A 86 24.31 -1.25 -19.27
N ALA A 87 23.37 -1.48 -18.35
CA ALA A 87 22.80 -0.45 -17.50
C ALA A 87 22.58 -0.93 -16.06
N HIS A 88 22.80 -0.02 -15.10
CA HIS A 88 22.49 -0.22 -13.69
C HIS A 88 21.27 0.61 -13.29
N TYR A 89 20.34 -0.02 -12.57
CA TYR A 89 19.05 0.57 -12.22
C TYR A 89 18.96 0.93 -10.74
N ARG A 90 18.11 1.92 -10.45
CA ARG A 90 17.54 2.11 -9.11
C ARG A 90 16.36 1.15 -8.90
N ALA A 91 15.92 1.01 -7.66
CA ALA A 91 14.84 0.10 -7.28
C ALA A 91 13.51 0.31 -8.04
N TYR A 92 13.28 1.50 -8.59
CA TYR A 92 12.07 1.88 -9.33
C TYR A 92 12.30 1.96 -10.85
N GLY A 93 13.38 1.39 -11.38
CA GLY A 93 13.57 1.22 -12.82
C GLY A 93 14.16 2.42 -13.56
N GLU A 94 14.55 3.47 -12.83
CA GLU A 94 15.40 4.55 -13.36
C GLU A 94 16.80 3.98 -13.65
N ILE A 95 17.35 4.22 -14.84
CA ILE A 95 18.75 3.92 -15.13
C ILE A 95 19.61 4.93 -14.37
N ASN A 96 20.32 4.46 -13.35
CA ASN A 96 21.25 5.28 -12.58
C ASN A 96 22.57 5.50 -13.35
N ARG A 97 22.99 4.49 -14.12
CA ARG A 97 24.24 4.54 -14.89
C ARG A 97 24.12 3.65 -16.12
N LEU A 98 24.52 4.16 -17.28
CA LEU A 98 24.68 3.41 -18.52
C LEU A 98 26.17 3.16 -18.73
N ASP A 99 26.62 1.93 -18.58
CA ASP A 99 28.04 1.56 -18.68
C ASP A 99 28.46 1.36 -20.14
N ILE A 100 27.57 0.79 -20.97
CA ILE A 100 27.79 0.57 -22.40
C ILE A 100 26.52 0.94 -23.16
N GLY A 101 26.66 1.62 -24.30
CA GLY A 101 25.53 2.05 -25.14
C GLY A 101 25.88 2.09 -26.63
N LYS A 102 26.51 1.03 -27.15
CA LYS A 102 26.83 0.91 -28.60
C LYS A 102 25.56 0.78 -29.44
N ILE A 103 24.53 0.16 -28.87
CA ILE A 103 23.18 0.13 -29.40
C ILE A 103 22.21 0.74 -28.38
N ASP A 104 21.11 1.28 -28.87
CA ASP A 104 20.02 1.76 -28.02
C ASP A 104 19.07 0.61 -27.64
N ASN A 105 18.57 0.62 -26.41
CA ASN A 105 17.60 -0.35 -25.89
C ASN A 105 16.48 0.40 -25.14
N PRO A 106 15.25 0.43 -25.68
CA PRO A 106 14.14 1.12 -25.04
C PRO A 106 13.38 0.26 -24.02
N LEU A 107 13.58 -1.06 -23.98
CA LEU A 107 12.84 -1.90 -23.02
C LEU A 107 13.33 -1.65 -21.58
N ARG A 108 12.39 -1.61 -20.63
CA ARG A 108 12.65 -1.37 -19.19
C ARG A 108 12.08 -2.53 -18.37
N PHE A 109 11.40 -2.26 -17.26
CA PHE A 109 10.61 -3.30 -16.60
C PHE A 109 9.66 -3.97 -17.59
N GLN A 110 9.24 -5.20 -17.29
CA GLN A 110 8.32 -5.95 -18.14
C GLN A 110 7.12 -5.08 -18.56
N GLY A 111 6.83 -5.02 -19.86
CA GLY A 111 5.76 -4.18 -20.44
C GLY A 111 6.12 -2.72 -20.73
N GLN A 112 7.25 -2.23 -20.22
CA GLN A 112 7.64 -0.82 -20.32
C GLN A 112 8.56 -0.51 -21.50
N TYR A 113 8.28 0.61 -22.17
CA TYR A 113 9.08 1.19 -23.24
C TYR A 113 9.52 2.60 -22.88
N PHE A 114 10.81 2.88 -22.94
CA PHE A 114 11.38 4.19 -22.63
C PHE A 114 11.24 5.18 -23.78
N ASP A 115 10.56 6.29 -23.52
CA ASP A 115 10.46 7.43 -24.43
C ASP A 115 11.47 8.51 -24.03
N ARG A 116 12.65 8.46 -24.66
CA ARG A 116 13.77 9.38 -24.39
C ARG A 116 13.37 10.85 -24.42
N GLU A 117 12.45 11.23 -25.30
CA GLU A 117 11.96 12.60 -25.47
C GLU A 117 11.25 13.16 -24.23
N SER A 118 10.71 12.27 -23.38
CA SER A 118 9.94 12.65 -22.19
C SER A 118 10.57 12.18 -20.88
N GLY A 119 11.50 11.23 -20.94
CA GLY A 119 12.01 10.52 -19.76
C GLY A 119 11.04 9.50 -19.18
N LEU A 120 9.83 9.38 -19.74
CA LEU A 120 8.78 8.50 -19.23
C LEU A 120 8.86 7.11 -19.86
N HIS A 121 8.28 6.16 -19.14
CA HIS A 121 8.12 4.79 -19.59
C HIS A 121 6.66 4.59 -20.01
N TYR A 122 6.40 4.41 -21.30
CA TYR A 122 5.10 3.96 -21.78
C TYR A 122 4.87 2.52 -21.31
N ASN A 123 3.79 2.29 -20.55
CA ASN A 123 3.40 0.99 -20.01
C ASN A 123 1.93 0.69 -20.33
N ARG A 124 1.68 0.28 -21.58
CA ARG A 124 0.37 -0.04 -22.20
C ARG A 124 -0.73 0.98 -21.89
N HIS A 125 -1.38 0.89 -20.72
CA HIS A 125 -2.46 1.80 -20.33
C HIS A 125 -2.00 3.13 -19.72
N ARG A 126 -0.78 3.20 -19.21
CA ARG A 126 -0.31 4.35 -18.41
C ARG A 126 1.13 4.73 -18.75
N TYR A 127 1.47 5.98 -18.47
CA TYR A 127 2.86 6.44 -18.46
C TYR A 127 3.41 6.38 -17.04
N TYR A 128 4.53 5.69 -16.89
CA TYR A 128 5.27 5.53 -15.65
C TYR A 128 6.43 6.53 -15.60
N ASN A 129 6.59 7.21 -14.47
CA ASN A 129 7.72 8.06 -14.20
C ASN A 129 8.68 7.33 -13.24
N PRO A 130 9.86 6.91 -13.72
CA PRO A 130 10.82 6.16 -12.90
C PRO A 130 11.46 7.02 -11.79
N ASP A 131 11.62 8.32 -11.99
CA ASP A 131 12.28 9.24 -11.04
C ASP A 131 11.51 9.32 -9.71
N ILE A 132 10.18 9.27 -9.78
CA ILE A 132 9.28 9.31 -8.62
C ILE A 132 8.58 7.97 -8.34
N GLY A 133 8.89 6.94 -9.12
CA GLY A 133 8.43 5.57 -8.90
C GLY A 133 6.90 5.36 -9.00
N ARG A 134 6.20 6.09 -9.90
CA ARG A 134 4.73 6.01 -10.01
C ARG A 134 4.18 6.35 -11.39
N TYR A 135 2.91 6.02 -11.61
CA TYR A 135 2.18 6.42 -12.81
C TYR A 135 1.73 7.88 -12.76
N LEU A 136 1.61 8.49 -13.94
CA LEU A 136 1.13 9.87 -14.10
C LEU A 136 -0.39 10.00 -14.01
N THR A 137 -1.13 8.95 -14.34
CA THR A 137 -2.59 8.93 -14.34
C THR A 137 -3.12 7.90 -13.35
N PRO A 138 -4.31 8.15 -12.76
CA PRO A 138 -5.01 7.14 -11.98
C PRO A 138 -5.21 5.84 -12.77
N ASP A 139 -5.22 4.72 -12.06
CA ASP A 139 -5.51 3.41 -12.63
C ASP A 139 -6.88 3.39 -13.35
N PRO A 140 -6.95 3.04 -14.64
CA PRO A 140 -8.20 2.92 -15.38
C PRO A 140 -9.19 1.92 -14.77
N VAL A 141 -8.71 0.89 -14.04
CA VAL A 141 -9.58 -0.06 -13.33
C VAL A 141 -10.06 0.47 -11.97
N LYS A 142 -9.75 1.73 -11.65
CA LYS A 142 -10.22 2.45 -10.45
C LYS A 142 -9.87 1.69 -9.17
N LEU A 143 -10.82 1.56 -8.25
CA LEU A 143 -10.62 0.91 -6.96
C LEU A 143 -10.27 -0.58 -7.05
N ALA A 144 -10.50 -1.23 -8.21
CA ALA A 144 -10.04 -2.61 -8.41
C ALA A 144 -8.51 -2.70 -8.41
N GLY A 145 -7.82 -1.65 -8.88
CA GLY A 145 -6.37 -1.51 -8.82
C GLY A 145 -5.83 -1.12 -7.42
N GLY A 146 -6.67 -1.15 -6.39
CA GLY A 146 -6.30 -0.79 -5.03
C GLY A 146 -6.54 0.68 -4.69
N ILE A 147 -6.22 1.02 -3.43
CA ILE A 147 -6.52 2.34 -2.86
C ILE A 147 -5.60 3.47 -3.34
N ASN A 148 -4.42 3.12 -3.87
CA ASN A 148 -3.46 4.09 -4.41
C ASN A 148 -3.46 4.01 -5.94
N ALA A 149 -4.29 4.84 -6.57
CA ALA A 149 -4.51 4.80 -8.02
C ALA A 149 -3.26 5.11 -8.87
N TYR A 150 -2.20 5.68 -8.28
CA TYR A 150 -0.96 6.05 -8.99
C TYR A 150 0.19 5.06 -8.77
N GLN A 151 0.01 4.08 -7.88
CA GLN A 151 1.06 3.13 -7.52
C GLN A 151 1.48 2.26 -8.72
N TYR A 152 2.78 2.01 -8.87
CA TYR A 152 3.31 1.02 -9.81
C TYR A 152 3.03 -0.42 -9.34
N VAL A 153 3.73 -0.84 -8.29
CA VAL A 153 3.46 -2.10 -7.57
C VAL A 153 3.74 -1.89 -6.07
N PRO A 154 3.22 -2.76 -5.18
CA PRO A 154 3.57 -2.73 -3.76
C PRO A 154 5.05 -2.98 -3.45
N ASN A 155 5.73 -3.81 -4.25
CA ASN A 155 7.14 -4.11 -4.07
C ASN A 155 7.88 -4.20 -5.42
N PRO A 156 8.53 -3.11 -5.88
CA PRO A 156 9.15 -3.07 -7.21
C PRO A 156 10.40 -3.95 -7.32
N THR A 157 10.95 -4.46 -6.22
CA THR A 157 12.10 -5.39 -6.25
C THR A 157 11.68 -6.85 -6.38
N GLY A 158 10.40 -7.17 -6.31
CA GLY A 158 9.93 -8.55 -6.46
C GLY A 158 8.73 -8.70 -7.39
N TRP A 159 8.04 -7.61 -7.74
CA TRP A 159 6.77 -7.63 -8.45
C TRP A 159 6.86 -6.74 -9.68
N VAL A 160 6.07 -7.07 -10.69
CA VAL A 160 6.02 -6.34 -11.98
C VAL A 160 4.57 -6.03 -12.35
N ASP A 161 4.36 -4.97 -13.13
CA ASP A 161 3.05 -4.63 -13.75
C ASP A 161 3.22 -4.50 -15.27
N PRO A 162 3.12 -5.60 -16.04
CA PRO A 162 3.34 -5.60 -17.48
C PRO A 162 2.27 -4.91 -18.32
N LEU A 163 1.11 -4.63 -17.73
CA LEU A 163 -0.03 -4.02 -18.45
C LEU A 163 -0.26 -2.58 -18.06
N GLY A 164 0.41 -2.09 -17.02
CA GLY A 164 0.07 -0.80 -16.45
C GLY A 164 -1.30 -0.82 -15.75
N LEU A 165 -1.71 -1.92 -15.13
CA LEU A 165 -2.95 -2.05 -14.34
C LEU A 165 -2.65 -2.78 -13.02
N ASN A 166 -3.05 -2.22 -11.88
CA ASN A 166 -2.80 -2.84 -10.56
C ASN A 166 -3.67 -4.09 -10.27
N THR A 167 -4.37 -4.63 -11.26
CA THR A 167 -5.02 -5.95 -11.18
C THR A 167 -4.29 -6.89 -12.14
N CYS A 168 -3.28 -7.62 -11.65
CA CYS A 168 -2.70 -8.69 -12.46
C CYS A 168 -3.78 -9.72 -12.76
N PRO A 169 -4.10 -10.01 -14.03
CA PRO A 169 -4.97 -11.13 -14.36
C PRO A 169 -4.26 -12.43 -13.95
N GLY A 170 -4.87 -13.20 -13.05
CA GLY A 170 -4.32 -14.44 -12.52
C GLY A 170 -3.66 -14.25 -11.15
N ALA A 171 -4.17 -14.95 -10.14
CA ALA A 171 -3.78 -14.82 -8.74
C ALA A 171 -2.28 -15.11 -8.44
N ASP A 172 -1.52 -15.57 -9.43
CA ASP A 172 -0.10 -15.94 -9.30
C ASP A 172 0.87 -15.16 -10.21
N SER A 173 0.39 -14.22 -11.05
CA SER A 173 1.19 -13.62 -12.14
C SER A 173 1.97 -12.34 -11.79
N CYS A 174 1.71 -11.69 -10.65
CA CYS A 174 2.49 -10.50 -10.25
C CYS A 174 3.90 -10.83 -9.74
N LYS A 175 4.20 -12.11 -9.47
CA LYS A 175 5.54 -12.57 -9.13
C LYS A 175 6.20 -13.05 -10.43
N PRO A 176 7.45 -12.66 -10.72
CA PRO A 176 8.17 -13.28 -11.82
C PRO A 176 8.19 -14.80 -11.57
N PRO A 177 7.96 -15.64 -12.61
CA PRO A 177 8.12 -17.08 -12.45
C PRO A 177 9.57 -17.33 -12.02
N LEU A 178 9.75 -17.87 -10.81
CA LEU A 178 11.09 -18.21 -10.29
C LEU A 178 11.73 -19.39 -11.05
N LYS A 179 11.02 -20.00 -12.00
CA LYS A 179 11.48 -21.10 -12.84
C LYS A 179 10.95 -20.95 -14.26
N ALA A 180 11.85 -20.98 -15.25
CA ALA A 180 11.48 -21.18 -16.65
C ALA A 180 10.66 -22.47 -16.80
N PRO A 181 9.62 -22.53 -17.66
CA PRO A 181 8.89 -23.76 -17.89
C PRO A 181 9.84 -24.78 -18.55
N LYS A 182 10.12 -25.90 -17.86
CA LYS A 182 10.84 -27.02 -18.47
C LYS A 182 9.84 -27.88 -19.27
N PRO A 183 10.09 -28.20 -20.55
CA PRO A 183 9.11 -28.91 -21.38
C PRO A 183 8.87 -30.39 -21.04
N PHE A 184 9.44 -30.95 -19.96
CA PHE A 184 9.49 -32.41 -19.75
C PHE A 184 9.31 -32.91 -18.31
N ASP A 185 8.65 -32.17 -17.41
CA ASP A 185 8.44 -32.65 -16.04
C ASP A 185 7.09 -33.37 -15.87
N ALA A 186 7.02 -34.60 -16.36
CA ALA A 186 6.10 -35.63 -15.87
C ALA A 186 6.87 -36.77 -15.19
N VAL A 187 7.93 -36.45 -14.42
CA VAL A 187 8.53 -37.36 -13.44
C VAL A 187 9.09 -36.53 -12.29
N SER A 188 8.50 -36.63 -11.09
CA SER A 188 9.06 -35.99 -9.90
C SER A 188 10.18 -36.85 -9.32
N VAL A 189 11.40 -36.33 -9.27
CA VAL A 189 12.46 -36.86 -8.40
C VAL A 189 12.50 -36.02 -7.13
N ASN A 190 12.31 -36.66 -5.99
CA ASN A 190 12.26 -36.03 -4.68
C ASN A 190 13.69 -35.69 -4.20
N SER A 191 14.20 -34.52 -4.59
CA SER A 191 15.45 -33.98 -4.05
C SER A 191 15.14 -33.36 -2.69
N GLY A 192 15.43 -34.10 -1.61
CA GLY A 192 15.15 -33.72 -0.21
C GLY A 192 15.89 -32.47 0.28
N GLU A 193 15.61 -31.31 -0.31
CA GLU A 193 16.03 -30.01 0.20
C GLU A 193 15.07 -29.55 1.32
N PRO A 194 15.58 -29.03 2.45
CA PRO A 194 14.74 -28.53 3.51
C PRO A 194 13.99 -27.27 3.03
N ILE A 195 12.67 -27.34 3.08
CA ILE A 195 11.78 -26.20 2.83
C ILE A 195 12.11 -25.12 3.86
N THR A 196 12.54 -23.94 3.41
CA THR A 196 12.67 -22.77 4.27
C THR A 196 11.29 -22.41 4.81
N PRO A 197 11.09 -22.27 6.13
CA PRO A 197 9.79 -21.95 6.69
C PRO A 197 9.42 -20.51 6.29
N ALA A 198 8.61 -20.37 5.24
CA ALA A 198 7.90 -19.13 4.99
C ALA A 198 6.94 -18.92 6.17
N PRO A 199 6.95 -17.77 6.87
CA PRO A 199 5.92 -17.51 7.86
C PRO A 199 4.58 -17.56 7.13
N ALA A 200 3.69 -18.45 7.58
CA ALA A 200 2.33 -18.53 7.09
C ALA A 200 1.72 -17.12 7.07
N GLN A 201 0.91 -16.79 6.05
CA GLN A 201 0.29 -15.45 5.92
C GLN A 201 -0.33 -14.94 7.25
N THR A 202 -0.86 -15.86 8.06
CA THR A 202 -1.37 -15.63 9.42
C THR A 202 -0.33 -15.05 10.38
N ALA A 203 0.90 -15.55 10.39
CA ALA A 203 1.98 -15.06 11.25
C ALA A 203 2.44 -13.65 10.85
N ARG A 204 2.48 -13.36 9.53
CA ARG A 204 2.77 -12.01 9.03
C ARG A 204 1.66 -11.04 9.40
N GLN A 205 0.40 -11.44 9.25
CA GLN A 205 -0.76 -10.62 9.59
C GLN A 205 -0.83 -10.33 11.09
N ALA A 206 -0.62 -11.34 11.95
CA ALA A 206 -0.53 -11.15 13.39
C ALA A 206 0.60 -10.18 13.78
N LYS A 207 1.75 -10.26 13.10
CA LYS A 207 2.86 -9.31 13.32
C LYS A 207 2.48 -7.89 12.92
N ILE A 208 1.79 -7.70 11.79
CA ILE A 208 1.30 -6.38 11.35
C ILE A 208 0.28 -5.82 12.34
N GLU A 209 -0.66 -6.64 12.80
CA GLU A 209 -1.66 -6.24 13.80
C GLU A 209 -1.00 -5.84 15.12
N GLY A 210 -0.04 -6.64 15.60
CA GLY A 210 0.75 -6.31 16.80
C GLY A 210 1.54 -5.01 16.66
N LEU A 211 2.19 -4.78 15.50
CA LEU A 211 2.88 -3.52 15.22
C LEU A 211 1.91 -2.33 15.10
N THR A 212 0.72 -2.56 14.57
CA THR A 212 -0.31 -1.52 14.45
C THR A 212 -0.82 -1.11 15.83
N GLU A 213 -1.10 -2.07 16.71
CA GLU A 213 -1.50 -1.82 18.10
C GLU A 213 -0.38 -1.12 18.90
N ALA A 214 0.88 -1.57 18.76
CA ALA A 214 2.02 -0.94 19.44
C ALA A 214 2.25 0.51 18.97
N ASN A 215 2.16 0.77 17.67
CA ASN A 215 2.26 2.12 17.11
C ASN A 215 1.10 3.02 17.58
N ALA A 216 -0.11 2.47 17.63
CA ALA A 216 -1.28 3.21 18.12
C ALA A 216 -1.14 3.58 19.60
N LYS A 217 -0.69 2.62 20.44
CA LYS A 217 -0.38 2.86 21.85
C LYS A 217 0.64 3.97 22.02
N ARG A 218 1.76 3.91 21.29
CA ARG A 218 2.81 4.95 21.34
C ARG A 218 2.24 6.33 21.04
N ARG A 219 1.48 6.48 19.95
CA ARG A 219 0.85 7.76 19.58
C ARG A 219 -0.13 8.27 20.63
N ILE A 220 -0.96 7.39 21.18
CA ILE A 220 -1.91 7.79 22.23
C ILE A 220 -1.17 8.23 23.50
N LEU A 221 -0.11 7.56 23.91
CA LEU A 221 0.71 7.99 25.06
C LEU A 221 1.41 9.34 24.82
N GLU A 222 1.89 9.58 23.59
CA GLU A 222 2.42 10.88 23.18
C GLU A 222 1.35 11.97 23.35
N TYR A 223 0.11 11.73 22.92
CA TYR A 223 -0.99 12.69 23.04
C TYR A 223 -1.48 12.88 24.48
N GLU A 224 -1.57 11.80 25.27
CA GLU A 224 -1.92 11.87 26.69
C GLU A 224 -0.98 12.84 27.42
N THR A 225 0.33 12.71 27.17
CA THR A 225 1.35 13.57 27.76
C THR A 225 1.28 14.99 27.20
N LYS A 226 1.17 15.12 25.87
CA LYS A 226 1.20 16.43 25.19
C LYS A 226 0.06 17.36 25.62
N TYR A 227 -1.14 16.80 25.84
CA TYR A 227 -2.34 17.60 26.13
C TYR A 227 -2.83 17.46 27.59
N ASP A 228 -2.00 16.86 28.45
CA ASP A 228 -2.32 16.57 29.86
C ASP A 228 -3.70 15.91 30.00
N MET A 229 -3.86 14.78 29.32
CA MET A 229 -5.14 14.08 29.29
C MET A 229 -5.18 12.96 30.30
N HIS A 230 -6.40 12.45 30.51
CA HIS A 230 -6.63 11.29 31.36
C HIS A 230 -7.38 10.17 30.62
N MET A 231 -7.20 10.08 29.29
CA MET A 231 -7.88 9.08 28.46
C MET A 231 -7.21 7.71 28.52
N VAL A 232 -5.91 7.63 28.78
CA VAL A 232 -5.20 6.35 28.88
C VAL A 232 -5.58 5.64 30.18
N GLY A 233 -5.39 6.31 31.31
CA GLY A 233 -5.61 5.70 32.62
C GLY A 233 -7.08 5.44 32.97
N LYS A 234 -8.02 6.18 32.35
CA LYS A 234 -9.47 5.99 32.60
C LYS A 234 -10.18 5.18 31.52
N HIS A 235 -9.72 5.25 30.28
CA HIS A 235 -10.47 4.75 29.12
C HIS A 235 -9.62 3.91 28.16
N GLY A 236 -8.32 3.75 28.43
CA GLY A 236 -7.44 2.92 27.61
C GLY A 236 -7.84 1.45 27.61
N PRO A 237 -7.48 0.69 26.56
CA PRO A 237 -7.86 -0.72 26.42
C PRO A 237 -7.26 -1.63 27.48
N GLU A 238 -6.18 -1.19 28.15
CA GLU A 238 -5.48 -1.91 29.21
C GLU A 238 -6.02 -1.60 30.61
N VAL A 239 -7.05 -0.75 30.74
CA VAL A 239 -7.71 -0.54 32.03
C VAL A 239 -8.41 -1.84 32.46
N GLU A 240 -8.22 -2.23 33.71
CA GLU A 240 -8.83 -3.44 34.25
C GLU A 240 -10.34 -3.28 34.40
N SER A 241 -11.09 -4.28 33.94
CA SER A 241 -12.56 -4.30 34.02
C SER A 241 -13.08 -4.11 35.45
N ALA A 242 -12.34 -4.60 36.45
CA ALA A 242 -12.66 -4.42 37.87
C ALA A 242 -12.64 -2.95 38.30
N LYS A 243 -11.69 -2.14 37.77
CA LYS A 243 -11.62 -0.69 38.05
C LYS A 243 -12.80 0.05 37.44
N LEU A 244 -13.21 -0.32 36.23
CA LEU A 244 -14.40 0.25 35.57
C LEU A 244 -15.69 -0.10 36.32
N SER A 245 -15.86 -1.38 36.67
CA SER A 245 -16.99 -1.86 37.47
C SER A 245 -17.07 -1.10 38.80
N ARG A 246 -15.94 -0.97 39.51
CA ARG A 246 -15.89 -0.23 40.78
C ARG A 246 -16.26 1.23 40.61
N ARG A 247 -15.75 1.91 39.58
CA ARG A 247 -16.15 3.30 39.25
C ARG A 247 -17.65 3.45 39.05
N SER A 248 -18.31 2.44 38.47
CA SER A 248 -19.76 2.44 38.26
C SER A 248 -20.57 2.15 39.53
N ILE A 249 -19.93 1.68 40.60
CA ILE A 249 -20.53 1.46 41.92
C ILE A 249 -20.38 2.71 42.80
N ASP A 250 -19.15 3.20 43.00
CA ASP A 250 -18.85 4.22 44.01
C ASP A 250 -18.13 5.47 43.46
N GLY A 251 -17.88 5.53 42.16
CA GLY A 251 -17.20 6.65 41.52
C GLY A 251 -15.67 6.66 41.71
N LYS A 252 -15.08 5.57 42.23
CA LYS A 252 -13.62 5.44 42.40
C LYS A 252 -12.86 5.77 41.11
N ASP A 253 -11.87 6.65 41.20
CA ASP A 253 -11.09 7.02 40.03
C ASP A 253 -10.13 5.89 39.61
N PRO A 254 -10.13 5.43 38.34
CA PRO A 254 -9.24 4.35 37.89
C PRO A 254 -7.76 4.67 37.97
N ILE A 255 -7.38 5.95 37.96
CA ILE A 255 -5.99 6.42 38.02
C ILE A 255 -5.55 6.54 39.47
N THR A 256 -6.27 7.32 40.27
CA THR A 256 -5.81 7.68 41.63
C THR A 256 -6.30 6.72 42.72
N GLY A 257 -7.32 5.91 42.42
CA GLY A 257 -7.97 5.05 43.41
C GLY A 257 -8.79 5.81 44.46
N MET A 258 -8.93 7.13 44.35
CA MET A 258 -9.70 7.94 45.30
C MET A 258 -11.20 7.82 45.04
N ILE A 259 -11.99 7.81 46.12
CA ILE A 259 -13.45 7.81 46.07
C ILE A 259 -13.93 9.25 46.34
N PRO A 260 -14.83 9.83 45.51
CA PRO A 260 -15.41 11.14 45.77
C PRO A 260 -16.19 11.17 47.10
N LYS A 261 -16.25 12.32 47.78
CA LYS A 261 -16.93 12.47 49.10
C LYS A 261 -18.36 11.90 49.15
N ASN A 262 -19.08 11.94 48.02
CA ASN A 262 -20.47 11.44 47.93
C ASN A 262 -20.60 10.01 47.37
N GLY A 263 -19.48 9.35 47.02
CA GLY A 263 -19.41 7.93 46.67
C GLY A 263 -20.43 7.44 45.63
N LYS A 264 -20.83 8.29 44.68
CA LYS A 264 -21.85 7.94 43.68
C LYS A 264 -21.21 7.30 42.46
N GLY A 265 -21.69 6.11 42.08
CA GLY A 265 -21.32 5.45 40.84
C GLY A 265 -21.56 6.33 39.61
N VAL A 266 -20.60 6.31 38.68
CA VAL A 266 -20.68 7.04 37.40
C VAL A 266 -20.41 6.09 36.23
N PRO A 267 -20.99 6.34 35.04
CA PRO A 267 -20.66 5.55 33.85
C PRO A 267 -19.15 5.47 33.61
N SER A 268 -18.72 4.32 33.11
CA SER A 268 -17.33 4.01 32.84
C SER A 268 -17.21 3.21 31.55
N SER A 269 -16.17 3.46 30.77
CA SER A 269 -15.93 2.79 29.49
C SER A 269 -14.46 2.74 29.17
N GLN A 270 -14.07 1.72 28.41
CA GLN A 270 -12.74 1.57 27.83
C GLN A 270 -12.82 1.19 26.36
N PHE A 271 -11.83 1.62 25.59
CA PHE A 271 -11.66 1.18 24.21
C PHE A 271 -11.37 -0.31 24.13
N ASN A 272 -11.79 -0.96 23.03
CA ASN A 272 -11.47 -2.36 22.80
C ASN A 272 -10.02 -2.57 22.34
N SER A 273 -9.38 -1.56 21.73
CA SER A 273 -8.00 -1.62 21.27
C SER A 273 -7.35 -0.23 21.17
N TRP A 274 -6.02 -0.17 21.12
CA TRP A 274 -5.29 1.10 20.96
C TRP A 274 -5.54 1.69 19.57
N LYS A 275 -5.67 0.83 18.55
CA LYS A 275 -6.03 1.25 17.19
C LYS A 275 -7.37 1.99 17.15
N LEU A 276 -8.40 1.48 17.84
CA LEU A 276 -9.70 2.14 17.92
C LEU A 276 -9.62 3.48 18.66
N GLN A 277 -8.86 3.54 19.75
CA GLN A 277 -8.64 4.80 20.49
C GLN A 277 -7.91 5.84 19.62
N LEU A 278 -6.89 5.44 18.86
CA LEU A 278 -6.20 6.32 17.91
C LEU A 278 -7.12 6.74 16.75
N GLN A 279 -7.94 5.84 16.24
CA GLN A 279 -8.91 6.19 15.20
C GLN A 279 -9.93 7.22 15.72
N ALA A 280 -10.38 7.06 16.96
CA ALA A 280 -11.26 8.01 17.61
C ALA A 280 -10.60 9.39 17.76
N TRP A 281 -9.36 9.40 18.24
CA TRP A 281 -8.54 10.61 18.36
C TRP A 281 -8.43 11.37 17.04
N THR A 282 -7.97 10.67 16.00
CA THR A 282 -7.74 11.27 14.68
C THR A 282 -9.03 11.80 14.08
N LYS A 283 -10.13 11.04 14.16
CA LYS A 283 -11.44 11.50 13.69
C LYS A 283 -11.91 12.75 14.43
N ALA A 284 -11.64 12.86 15.73
CA ALA A 284 -12.09 14.00 16.52
C ALA A 284 -11.27 15.27 16.26
N THR A 285 -9.96 15.13 16.07
CA THR A 285 -9.02 16.25 15.95
C THR A 285 -8.87 16.78 14.52
N SER A 286 -9.09 15.95 13.49
CA SER A 286 -8.98 16.34 12.06
C SER A 286 -10.26 16.91 11.44
N ARG A 287 -11.28 17.25 12.23
CA ARG A 287 -12.59 17.68 11.69
C ARG A 287 -12.51 18.94 10.83
N ALA A 288 -11.80 19.96 11.33
CA ALA A 288 -11.64 21.23 10.62
C ALA A 288 -10.88 21.06 9.30
N GLU A 289 -9.85 20.20 9.29
CA GLU A 289 -9.08 19.85 8.09
C GLU A 289 -9.95 19.16 7.02
N ARG A 290 -11.05 18.54 7.45
CA ARG A 290 -12.05 17.89 6.59
C ARG A 290 -13.22 18.80 6.22
N GLY A 291 -13.13 20.10 6.51
CA GLY A 291 -14.19 21.08 6.24
C GLY A 291 -15.43 20.92 7.13
N LEU A 292 -15.32 20.22 8.26
CA LEU A 292 -16.41 20.03 9.22
C LEU A 292 -16.28 21.02 10.38
N SER A 293 -17.41 21.34 11.02
CA SER A 293 -17.39 22.04 12.31
C SER A 293 -16.46 21.33 13.30
N ARG A 294 -15.57 22.11 13.94
CA ARG A 294 -14.58 21.62 14.90
C ARG A 294 -15.24 20.82 16.02
N PHE A 295 -16.37 21.29 16.52
CA PHE A 295 -17.15 20.64 17.58
C PHE A 295 -18.49 20.14 17.05
N THR A 296 -19.04 19.10 17.69
CA THR A 296 -20.36 18.55 17.40
C THR A 296 -21.43 19.01 18.38
N GLY A 297 -21.03 19.63 19.49
CA GLY A 297 -21.94 20.13 20.51
C GLY A 297 -21.20 20.51 21.79
N VAL A 298 -21.95 20.64 22.87
CA VAL A 298 -21.47 20.96 24.23
C VAL A 298 -22.05 19.95 25.23
N ASP A 299 -21.31 19.62 26.29
CA ASP A 299 -21.80 18.75 27.37
C ASP A 299 -22.57 19.52 28.46
N ASP A 300 -23.12 18.83 29.45
CA ASP A 300 -23.87 19.42 30.57
C ASP A 300 -23.04 20.42 31.40
N LYS A 301 -21.71 20.35 31.29
CA LYS A 301 -20.77 21.25 31.95
C LYS A 301 -20.29 22.38 31.03
N LYS A 302 -20.93 22.55 29.86
CA LYS A 302 -20.60 23.54 28.83
C LYS A 302 -19.20 23.38 28.21
N ASN A 303 -18.60 22.19 28.30
CA ASN A 303 -17.38 21.89 27.56
C ASN A 303 -17.72 21.58 26.11
N ASP A 304 -16.95 22.09 25.18
CA ASP A 304 -17.04 21.68 23.78
C ASP A 304 -16.74 20.18 23.64
N ILE A 305 -17.51 19.50 22.81
CA ILE A 305 -17.38 18.07 22.57
C ILE A 305 -17.37 17.72 21.09
N VAL A 306 -16.76 16.56 20.81
CA VAL A 306 -16.83 15.89 19.52
C VAL A 306 -17.32 14.46 19.75
N ARG A 307 -18.52 14.17 19.25
CA ARG A 307 -19.07 12.81 19.14
C ARG A 307 -18.80 12.26 17.76
N ILE A 308 -18.36 11.01 17.72
CA ILE A 308 -18.08 10.30 16.48
C ILE A 308 -18.68 8.90 16.52
N GLU A 309 -19.22 8.47 15.39
CA GLU A 309 -19.56 7.09 15.16
C GLU A 309 -18.27 6.27 14.97
N LEU A 310 -18.18 5.21 15.75
CA LEU A 310 -17.07 4.27 15.76
C LEU A 310 -17.60 2.89 16.23
N PRO A 311 -18.15 2.08 15.31
CA PRO A 311 -18.66 0.75 15.63
C PRO A 311 -17.60 -0.11 16.36
N GLY A 312 -18.01 -0.74 17.46
CA GLY A 312 -17.11 -1.56 18.27
C GLY A 312 -16.03 -0.78 19.02
N ALA A 313 -16.17 0.54 19.19
CA ALA A 313 -15.22 1.40 19.89
C ALA A 313 -14.80 0.83 21.25
N GLY A 314 -15.75 0.32 22.03
CA GLY A 314 -15.45 -0.11 23.38
C GLY A 314 -16.54 -0.90 24.07
N ARG A 315 -16.37 -0.98 25.38
CA ARG A 315 -17.25 -1.65 26.34
C ARG A 315 -17.19 -0.89 27.67
N GLY A 316 -18.13 -1.13 28.57
CA GLY A 316 -18.12 -0.42 29.84
C GLY A 316 -19.22 -0.84 30.81
N TYR A 317 -19.36 -0.06 31.89
CA TYR A 317 -20.36 -0.28 32.92
C TYR A 317 -21.15 1.00 33.15
N ARG A 318 -22.42 0.85 33.54
CA ARG A 318 -23.25 1.94 34.03
C ARG A 318 -23.81 1.61 35.41
N PRO A 319 -24.01 2.62 36.28
CA PRO A 319 -24.64 2.41 37.58
C PRO A 319 -25.99 1.73 37.45
N ASN A 320 -26.28 0.82 38.37
CA ASN A 320 -27.55 0.13 38.47
C ASN A 320 -28.36 0.69 39.64
N LYS A 321 -29.51 1.28 39.34
CA LYS A 321 -30.37 1.91 40.35
C LYS A 321 -31.04 0.88 41.28
N ASN A 322 -31.26 -0.33 40.79
CA ASN A 322 -31.99 -1.37 41.51
C ASN A 322 -31.04 -2.25 42.35
N ASP A 323 -29.77 -2.33 41.97
CA ASP A 323 -28.73 -3.05 42.68
C ASP A 323 -27.41 -2.25 42.62
N PRO A 324 -27.19 -1.31 43.56
CA PRO A 324 -26.05 -0.39 43.53
C PRO A 324 -24.67 -1.06 43.52
N ASN A 325 -24.57 -2.31 43.97
CA ASN A 325 -23.33 -3.07 44.01
C ASN A 325 -23.08 -3.89 42.74
N ASN A 326 -24.05 -3.95 41.82
CA ASN A 326 -24.00 -4.75 40.59
C ASN A 326 -24.24 -3.87 39.35
N PRO A 327 -23.19 -3.20 38.84
CA PRO A 327 -23.32 -2.30 37.71
C PRO A 327 -23.64 -3.06 36.42
N ILE A 328 -24.41 -2.45 35.53
CA ILE A 328 -24.84 -3.10 34.29
C ILE A 328 -23.69 -3.01 33.28
N PHE A 329 -23.19 -4.17 32.87
CA PHE A 329 -22.19 -4.27 31.81
C PHE A 329 -22.81 -3.99 30.44
N ASN A 330 -22.11 -3.20 29.64
CA ASN A 330 -22.41 -2.97 28.23
C ASN A 330 -21.26 -3.51 27.38
N PRO A 331 -21.46 -4.64 26.65
CA PRO A 331 -20.42 -5.25 25.84
C PRO A 331 -20.11 -4.49 24.55
N SER A 332 -20.99 -3.59 24.12
CA SER A 332 -20.85 -2.88 22.83
C SER A 332 -21.14 -1.39 22.96
N MET A 333 -20.16 -0.58 22.55
CA MET A 333 -20.24 0.87 22.44
C MET A 333 -19.80 1.26 21.04
N ASN A 334 -20.67 1.98 20.32
CA ASN A 334 -20.51 2.25 18.89
C ASN A 334 -20.15 3.71 18.58
N GLY A 335 -19.82 4.50 19.60
CA GLY A 335 -19.34 5.85 19.43
C GLY A 335 -18.17 6.17 20.34
N ALA A 336 -17.57 7.34 20.13
CA ALA A 336 -16.63 7.95 21.07
C ALA A 336 -16.93 9.44 21.23
N GLU A 337 -16.67 9.97 22.43
CA GLU A 337 -16.79 11.39 22.75
C GLU A 337 -15.44 11.92 23.21
N MET A 338 -14.95 12.98 22.55
CA MET A 338 -13.81 13.79 23.00
C MET A 338 -14.32 15.07 23.62
N LYS A 339 -13.76 15.47 24.76
CA LYS A 339 -14.08 16.75 25.42
C LYS A 339 -12.89 17.70 25.38
N PHE A 340 -13.19 18.98 25.27
CA PHE A 340 -12.22 20.06 25.15
C PHE A 340 -12.39 21.05 26.29
N ARG A 341 -11.27 21.60 26.76
CA ARG A 341 -11.24 22.73 27.70
C ARG A 341 -11.67 24.01 26.98
N GLU A 342 -11.88 25.09 27.73
CA GLU A 342 -12.27 26.39 27.16
C GLU A 342 -11.27 26.94 26.14
N ASP A 343 -9.98 26.62 26.27
CA ASP A 343 -8.93 26.98 25.31
C ASP A 343 -8.92 26.09 24.03
N GLY A 344 -9.85 25.14 23.94
CA GLY A 344 -9.97 24.20 22.83
C GLY A 344 -8.96 23.04 22.87
N THR A 345 -8.21 22.85 23.97
CA THR A 345 -7.34 21.69 24.17
C THR A 345 -8.12 20.46 24.62
N PRO A 346 -7.88 19.27 24.04
CA PRO A 346 -8.57 18.05 24.48
C PRO A 346 -8.10 17.62 25.86
N PHE A 347 -9.02 17.12 26.71
CA PHE A 347 -8.66 16.64 28.05
C PHE A 347 -9.14 15.21 28.36
N THR A 348 -10.14 14.69 27.62
CA THR A 348 -10.54 13.28 27.71
C THR A 348 -11.16 12.77 26.42
N LEU A 349 -11.06 11.46 26.20
CA LEU A 349 -11.64 10.73 25.08
C LEU A 349 -12.08 9.35 25.56
N PHE A 350 -13.36 9.01 25.35
CA PHE A 350 -13.91 7.74 25.84
C PHE A 350 -15.02 7.17 24.94
N PRO A 351 -15.23 5.85 24.93
CA PRO A 351 -16.34 5.23 24.20
C PRO A 351 -17.70 5.58 24.81
N ILE A 352 -18.70 5.74 23.95
CA ILE A 352 -20.10 6.00 24.31
C ILE A 352 -21.01 4.98 23.64
N LYS A 353 -22.19 4.75 24.25
CA LYS A 353 -23.15 3.76 23.77
C LYS A 353 -23.67 4.13 22.38
N GLU A 354 -24.11 5.38 22.23
CA GLU A 354 -24.48 6.10 20.99
C GLU A 354 -24.78 7.57 21.35
#